data_AF-A0A2N9YGW2-F1
#
_entry.id   AF-A0A2N9YGW2-F1
#
_cell.length_a   1.000
_cell.length_b   1.000
_cell.length_c   1.000
_cell.angle_alpha   90.00
_cell.angle_beta   90.00
_cell.angle_gamma   90.00
#
_symmetry.space_group_name_H-M   'P 1'
#
loop_
_entity.id
_entity.type
_entity.pdbx_description
1 polymer ?
#
loop_
_entity_poly.entity_id
_entity_poly.type
_entity_poly.pdbx_seq_one_letter_code
_entity_poly.pdbx_strand_id
1 'polypeptide(L)'
;MDNELLKKWTDMNKTAMDAMKELGEINTAAMTRLTQRQMEMVNLYMESGAKQLQAMGEVKNVQDMVNVQSRLFAEMNEKLMENARQTIEILVDVKSELASWAEKGMEVANANLPNVAKK
;
A
#
# COMPACT_ATOMS: atom_id res chain seq x y z
N MET A 1 -25.28 -31.69 -23.27
CA MET A 1 -25.41 -30.23 -23.42
C MET A 1 -25.78 -29.55 -22.10
N ASP A 2 -26.87 -29.93 -21.43
CA ASP A 2 -27.29 -29.27 -20.17
C ASP A 2 -26.26 -29.37 -19.04
N ASN A 3 -25.60 -30.52 -18.90
CA ASN A 3 -24.62 -30.74 -17.83
C ASN A 3 -23.31 -29.96 -18.04
N GLU A 4 -22.91 -29.70 -19.29
CA GLU A 4 -21.74 -28.86 -19.61
C GLU A 4 -22.02 -27.37 -19.39
N LEU A 5 -23.23 -26.91 -19.71
CA LEU A 5 -23.65 -25.53 -19.45
C LEU A 5 -23.75 -25.25 -17.95
N LEU A 6 -24.34 -26.18 -17.18
CA LEU A 6 -24.36 -26.11 -15.71
C LEU A 6 -22.95 -26.08 -15.13
N LYS A 7 -22.04 -26.95 -15.62
CA LYS A 7 -20.65 -26.98 -15.14
C LYS A 7 -19.92 -25.67 -15.43
N LYS A 8 -20.01 -25.14 -16.66
CA LYS A 8 -19.44 -23.83 -17.01
C LYS A 8 -20.00 -22.69 -16.18
N TRP A 9 -21.30 -22.73 -15.89
CA TRP A 9 -21.95 -21.75 -15.01
C TRP A 9 -21.39 -21.83 -13.58
N THR A 10 -21.24 -23.02 -13.02
CA THR A 10 -20.64 -23.22 -11.69
C THR A 10 -19.19 -22.77 -11.65
N ASP A 11 -18.39 -23.12 -12.68
CA ASP A 11 -16.99 -22.73 -12.77
C ASP A 11 -16.84 -21.20 -12.89
N MET A 12 -17.67 -20.55 -13.71
CA MET A 12 -17.70 -19.09 -13.84
C MET A 12 -18.07 -18.38 -12.53
N ASN A 13 -19.06 -18.90 -11.78
CA ASN A 13 -19.41 -18.36 -10.46
C ASN A 13 -18.26 -18.51 -9.47
N LYS A 14 -17.58 -19.66 -9.47
CA LYS A 14 -16.42 -19.89 -8.62
C LYS A 14 -15.28 -18.92 -8.95
N THR A 15 -14.96 -18.75 -10.23
CA THR A 15 -13.95 -17.78 -10.67
C THR A 15 -14.31 -16.34 -10.30
N ALA A 16 -15.59 -15.97 -10.42
CA ALA A 16 -16.05 -14.65 -9.98
C ALA A 16 -15.92 -14.45 -8.46
N MET A 17 -16.24 -15.47 -7.66
CA MET A 17 -16.03 -15.43 -6.21
C MET A 17 -14.56 -15.33 -5.84
N ASP A 18 -13.69 -16.09 -6.51
CA ASP A 18 -12.25 -16.03 -6.30
C ASP A 18 -11.68 -14.65 -6.66
N ALA A 19 -12.12 -14.04 -7.77
CA ALA A 19 -11.74 -12.69 -8.17
C ALA A 19 -12.19 -11.62 -7.15
N MET A 20 -13.41 -11.74 -6.62
CA MET A 20 -13.88 -10.84 -5.55
C MET A 20 -13.07 -10.98 -4.27
N LYS A 21 -12.68 -12.21 -3.92
CA LYS A 21 -11.83 -12.49 -2.76
C LYS A 21 -10.45 -11.88 -2.93
N GLU A 22 -9.82 -12.08 -4.10
CA GLU A 22 -8.51 -11.48 -4.42
C GLU A 22 -8.54 -9.96 -4.30
N LEU A 23 -9.60 -9.31 -4.82
CA LEU A 23 -9.75 -7.86 -4.70
C LEU A 23 -9.89 -7.41 -3.23
N GLY A 24 -10.64 -8.16 -2.42
CA GLY A 24 -10.77 -7.92 -0.98
C GLY A 24 -9.43 -8.07 -0.24
N GLU A 25 -8.62 -9.04 -0.63
CA GLU A 25 -7.26 -9.26 -0.09
C GLU A 25 -6.33 -8.10 -0.45
N ILE A 26 -6.34 -7.63 -1.71
CA ILE A 26 -5.58 -6.44 -2.14
C ILE A 26 -5.93 -5.22 -1.28
N ASN A 27 -7.22 -4.94 -1.09
CA ASN A 27 -7.66 -3.80 -0.28
C ASN A 27 -7.25 -3.93 1.20
N THR A 28 -7.37 -5.14 1.77
CA THR A 28 -6.98 -5.40 3.16
C THR A 28 -5.47 -5.27 3.35
N ALA A 29 -4.67 -5.77 2.40
CA ALA A 29 -3.23 -5.63 2.40
C ALA A 29 -2.80 -4.16 2.29
N ALA A 30 -3.43 -3.39 1.40
CA ALA A 30 -3.20 -1.95 1.27
C ALA A 30 -3.48 -1.21 2.59
N MET A 31 -4.64 -1.46 3.21
CA MET A 31 -5.00 -0.85 4.49
C MET A 31 -4.04 -1.25 5.61
N THR A 32 -3.59 -2.50 5.64
CA THR A 32 -2.61 -2.99 6.61
C THR A 32 -1.28 -2.28 6.46
N ARG A 33 -0.76 -2.17 5.22
CA ARG A 33 0.50 -1.45 4.92
C ARG A 33 0.40 0.02 5.34
N LEU A 34 -0.72 0.69 5.02
CA LEU A 34 -0.97 2.08 5.44
C LEU A 34 -1.06 2.25 6.97
N THR A 35 -1.74 1.32 7.65
CA THR A 35 -1.84 1.36 9.12
C THR A 35 -0.49 1.14 9.79
N GLN A 36 0.33 0.21 9.26
CA GLN A 36 1.70 0.03 9.72
C GLN A 36 2.53 1.31 9.56
N ARG A 37 2.37 2.04 8.45
CA ARG A 37 3.02 3.36 8.28
C ARG A 37 2.56 4.37 9.33
N GLN A 38 1.27 4.44 9.63
CA GLN A 38 0.78 5.35 10.68
C GLN A 38 1.41 5.03 12.04
N MET A 39 1.58 3.75 12.37
CA MET A 39 2.28 3.32 13.59
C MET A 39 3.77 3.70 13.60
N GLU A 40 4.46 3.55 12.46
CA GLU A 40 5.86 3.99 12.33
C GLU A 40 6.01 5.50 12.48
N MET A 41 5.09 6.28 11.91
CA MET A 41 5.05 7.74 12.11
C MET A 41 4.86 8.11 13.58
N VAL A 42 3.99 7.40 14.32
CA VAL A 42 3.82 7.60 15.77
C VAL A 42 5.13 7.34 16.52
N ASN A 43 5.82 6.22 16.22
CA ASN A 43 7.11 5.92 16.82
C ASN A 43 8.15 7.01 16.52
N LEU A 44 8.20 7.46 15.26
CA LEU A 44 9.07 8.54 14.81
C LEU A 44 8.83 9.85 15.58
N TYR A 45 7.57 10.20 15.85
CA TYR A 45 7.23 11.38 16.65
C TYR A 45 7.64 11.23 18.12
N MET A 46 7.41 10.06 18.71
CA MET A 46 7.82 9.78 20.09
C MET A 46 9.35 9.87 20.25
N GLU A 47 10.11 9.25 19.35
CA GLU A 47 11.57 9.34 19.32
C GLU A 47 12.04 10.78 19.11
N SER A 48 11.41 11.52 18.18
CA SER A 48 11.75 12.92 17.93
C SER A 48 11.51 13.79 19.16
N GLY A 49 10.42 13.57 19.89
CA GLY A 49 10.10 14.28 21.13
C GLY A 49 11.14 13.99 22.23
N ALA A 50 11.53 12.72 22.39
CA ALA A 50 12.57 12.34 23.33
C ALA A 50 13.93 12.98 22.99
N LYS A 51 14.33 12.94 21.70
CA LYS A 51 15.54 13.60 21.21
C LYS A 51 15.50 15.12 21.42
N GLN A 52 14.36 15.75 21.20
CA GLN A 52 14.20 17.18 21.39
C GLN A 52 14.32 17.58 22.85
N LEU A 53 13.76 16.80 23.77
CA LEU A 53 13.91 17.00 25.22
C LEU A 53 15.36 16.84 25.68
N GLN A 54 16.07 15.80 25.20
CA GLN A 54 17.50 15.64 25.45
C GLN A 54 18.30 16.83 24.92
N ALA A 55 18.07 17.21 23.66
CA ALA A 55 18.77 18.31 23.03
C ALA A 55 18.58 19.63 23.78
N MET A 56 17.38 19.90 24.30
CA MET A 56 17.12 21.08 25.14
C MET A 56 17.87 21.03 26.48
N GLY A 57 18.04 19.85 27.08
CA GLY A 57 18.84 19.69 28.30
C GLY A 57 20.34 19.90 28.10
N GLU A 58 20.82 19.83 26.85
CA GLU A 58 22.23 20.01 26.48
C GLU A 58 22.59 21.46 26.10
N VAL A 59 21.61 22.33 25.84
CA VAL A 59 21.85 23.72 25.43
C VAL A 59 22.45 24.53 26.57
N LYS A 60 23.67 25.05 26.37
CA LYS A 60 24.35 25.93 27.35
C LYS A 60 24.48 27.37 26.84
N ASN A 61 24.40 27.57 25.53
CA ASN A 61 24.53 28.87 24.88
C ASN A 61 23.71 28.94 23.57
N VAL A 62 23.65 30.13 22.97
CA VAL A 62 22.91 30.39 21.73
C VAL A 62 23.45 29.59 20.54
N GLN A 63 24.76 29.28 20.51
CA GLN A 63 25.35 28.47 19.44
C GLN A 63 24.84 27.02 19.48
N ASP A 64 24.69 26.45 20.69
CA ASP A 64 24.10 25.12 20.88
C ASP A 64 22.64 25.11 20.40
N MET A 65 21.89 26.19 20.64
CA MET A 65 20.50 26.33 20.18
C MET A 65 20.40 26.31 18.65
N VAL A 66 21.25 27.06 17.94
CA VAL A 66 21.28 27.07 16.47
C VAL A 66 21.64 25.70 15.91
N ASN A 67 22.59 25.00 16.54
CA ASN A 67 22.97 23.65 16.14
C ASN A 67 21.82 22.65 16.32
N VAL A 68 21.12 22.71 17.46
CA VAL A 68 19.93 21.89 17.73
C VAL A 68 18.83 22.17 16.70
N GLN A 69 18.57 23.44 16.40
CA GLN A 69 17.54 23.83 15.43
C GLN A 69 17.86 23.33 14.02
N SER A 70 19.11 23.48 13.57
CA SER A 70 19.55 23.00 12.25
C SER A 70 19.43 21.48 12.13
N ARG A 71 19.83 20.74 13.17
CA ARG A 71 19.70 19.27 13.22
C ARG A 71 18.25 18.81 13.18
N LEU A 72 17.37 19.43 13.97
CA LEU A 72 15.94 19.10 13.98
C LEU A 72 15.29 19.36 12.61
N PHE A 73 15.68 20.44 11.93
CA PHE A 73 15.18 20.75 10.60
C PHE A 73 15.64 19.72 9.55
N ALA A 74 16.91 19.31 9.59
CA ALA A 74 17.44 18.27 8.71
C ALA A 74 16.73 16.93 8.93
N GLU A 75 16.63 16.47 10.19
CA GLU A 75 15.93 15.23 10.54
C GLU A 75 14.45 15.26 10.10
N MET A 76 13.76 16.40 10.26
CA MET A 76 12.37 16.52 9.84
C MET A 76 12.21 16.41 8.32
N ASN A 77 13.12 17.03 7.55
CA ASN A 77 13.11 16.93 6.09
C ASN A 77 13.35 15.49 5.62
N GLU A 78 14.33 14.80 6.22
CA GLU A 78 14.62 13.39 5.90
C GLU A 78 13.40 12.50 6.17
N LYS A 79 12.79 12.62 7.36
CA LYS A 79 11.60 11.85 7.75
C LYS A 79 10.40 12.12 6.82
N LEU A 80 10.21 13.37 6.39
CA LEU A 80 9.16 13.73 5.44
C LEU A 80 9.38 13.09 4.07
N MET A 81 10.61 13.14 3.55
CA MET A 81 10.95 12.53 2.26
C MET A 81 10.84 11.00 2.32
N GLU A 82 11.27 10.39 3.42
CA GLU A 82 11.13 8.95 3.63
C GLU A 82 9.66 8.53 3.67
N ASN A 83 8.82 9.22 4.43
CA ASN A 83 7.37 8.94 4.48
C ASN A 83 6.72 9.09 3.10
N ALA A 84 7.06 10.15 2.35
CA ALA A 84 6.55 10.36 0.99
C ALA A 84 6.96 9.21 0.05
N ARG A 85 8.24 8.81 0.10
CA ARG A 85 8.76 7.70 -0.72
C ARG A 85 8.05 6.38 -0.40
N GLN A 86 7.96 6.02 0.88
CA GLN A 86 7.31 4.78 1.29
C GLN A 86 5.83 4.75 0.95
N THR A 87 5.14 5.89 1.05
CA THR A 87 3.73 6.01 0.63
C THR A 87 3.60 5.78 -0.87
N ILE A 88 4.50 6.34 -1.69
CA ILE A 88 4.53 6.12 -3.14
C ILE A 88 4.79 4.64 -3.46
N GLU A 89 5.72 3.99 -2.76
CA GLU A 89 6.00 2.55 -2.93
C GLU A 89 4.73 1.71 -2.69
N ILE A 90 3.99 1.96 -1.60
CA ILE A 90 2.71 1.28 -1.32
C ILE A 90 1.70 1.50 -2.46
N LEU A 91 1.57 2.73 -2.96
CA LEU A 91 0.63 3.05 -4.03
C LEU A 91 1.01 2.38 -5.36
N VAL A 92 2.30 2.30 -5.66
CA VAL A 92 2.83 1.60 -6.84
C VAL A 92 2.55 0.10 -6.74
N ASP A 93 2.78 -0.51 -5.57
CA ASP A 93 2.49 -1.93 -5.34
C ASP A 93 1.01 -2.24 -5.51
N VAL A 94 0.13 -1.44 -4.88
CA VAL A 94 -1.33 -1.61 -5.01
C VAL A 94 -1.78 -1.43 -6.47
N LYS A 95 -1.21 -0.45 -7.19
CA LYS A 95 -1.49 -0.28 -8.61
C LYS A 95 -1.08 -1.52 -9.41
N SER A 96 0.08 -2.10 -9.13
CA SER A 96 0.55 -3.32 -9.79
C SER A 96 -0.33 -4.54 -9.48
N GLU A 97 -0.74 -4.70 -8.22
CA GLU A 97 -1.64 -5.76 -7.77
C GLU A 97 -3.01 -5.65 -8.47
N LEU A 98 -3.57 -4.44 -8.55
CA LEU A 98 -4.83 -4.18 -9.27
C LEU A 98 -4.71 -4.40 -10.78
N ALA A 99 -3.58 -4.01 -11.40
CA ALA A 99 -3.34 -4.26 -12.82
C ALA A 99 -3.30 -5.76 -13.11
N SER A 100 -2.57 -6.53 -12.30
CA SER A 100 -2.52 -8.00 -12.43
C SER A 100 -3.88 -8.65 -12.22
N TRP A 101 -4.66 -8.17 -11.24
CA TRP A 101 -6.03 -8.63 -11.02
C TRP A 101 -6.93 -8.36 -12.23
N ALA A 102 -6.82 -7.18 -12.85
CA ALA A 102 -7.57 -6.83 -14.05
C ALA A 102 -7.17 -7.67 -15.26
N GLU A 103 -5.86 -7.92 -15.46
CA GLU A 103 -5.33 -8.79 -16.51
C GLU A 103 -5.89 -10.22 -16.38
N LYS A 104 -5.85 -10.80 -15.17
CA LYS A 104 -6.48 -12.10 -14.89
C LYS A 104 -7.97 -12.11 -15.23
N GLY A 105 -8.69 -11.05 -14.87
CA GLY A 105 -10.11 -10.89 -15.21
C GLY A 105 -10.36 -10.91 -16.73
N MET A 106 -9.50 -10.23 -17.50
CA MET A 106 -9.59 -10.24 -18.97
C MET A 106 -9.27 -11.62 -19.56
N GLU A 107 -8.27 -12.33 -19.03
CA GLU A 107 -7.94 -13.70 -19.47
C GLU A 107 -9.12 -14.66 -19.23
N VAL A 108 -9.74 -14.59 -18.06
CA VAL A 108 -10.94 -15.37 -17.71
C VAL A 108 -12.10 -15.02 -18.65
N ALA A 109 -12.33 -13.75 -18.95
CA ALA A 109 -13.37 -13.32 -19.88
C ALA A 109 -13.10 -13.86 -21.30
N ASN A 110 -11.87 -13.75 -21.78
CA ASN A 110 -11.46 -14.22 -23.10
C ASN A 110 -11.55 -15.75 -23.25
N ALA A 111 -11.18 -16.50 -22.22
CA ALA A 111 -11.29 -17.97 -22.22
C ALA A 111 -12.75 -18.46 -22.23
N ASN A 112 -13.69 -17.63 -21.76
CA ASN A 112 -15.11 -17.95 -21.65
C ASN A 112 -15.99 -17.27 -22.72
N LEU A 113 -15.43 -16.44 -23.60
CA LEU A 113 -16.14 -15.94 -24.78
C LEU A 113 -16.58 -17.14 -25.64
N PRO A 114 -17.90 -17.32 -25.88
CA PRO A 114 -18.34 -18.37 -26.77
C PRO A 114 -17.81 -18.05 -28.19
N ASN A 115 -17.46 -19.07 -28.98
CA ASN A 115 -16.99 -19.00 -30.38
C ASN A 115 -17.99 -18.35 -31.37
N VAL A 116 -18.78 -17.37 -30.94
CA VAL A 116 -19.83 -16.70 -31.72
C VAL A 116 -19.25 -15.67 -32.69
N ALA A 117 -17.99 -15.26 -32.52
CA ALA A 117 -17.31 -14.31 -33.41
C ALA A 117 -16.65 -14.95 -34.66
N LYS A 118 -16.74 -16.27 -34.83
CA LYS A 118 -16.31 -16.96 -36.07
C LYS A 118 -17.53 -17.46 -36.84
N LYS A 119 -18.25 -16.55 -37.47
CA LYS A 119 -19.16 -16.85 -38.59
C LYS A 119 -19.04 -15.78 -39.65
#